data_AF-A0A3Z7P2R1-F1
#
_entry.id   AF-A0A3Z7P2R1-F1
#
_cell.length_a   1.000
_cell.length_b   1.000
_cell.length_c   1.000
_cell.angle_alpha   90.00
_cell.angle_beta   90.00
_cell.angle_gamma   90.00
#
_symmetry.space_group_name_H-M   'P 1'
#
loop_
_entity.id
_entity.type
_entity.pdbx_description
1 polymer ?
#
loop_
_entity_poly.entity_id
_entity_poly.type
_entity_poly.pdbx_seq_one_letter_code
_entity_poly.pdbx_strand_id
1 'polypeptide(L)'
;MKILPLALFIIPFLAGCGANNTPPQTPIPGEKTSAKLRTLETGAAAIQSRPPVDAISTYLDGFHFYSGDKNGQMEAHHYVTVLNEDVMQAVIYDGNTKNARLMGVEYIISERLFKTLPPEEKKLWHSHQYEVKSGSLVAPGLPQVADKALMSKIVNTYGKTWHTWHTDRDKTLPMGIPALMMGFTGDGQLDSALLADRDRRLGIDTQAIKRERQDLPEHPVVKGANAWEQGEVIQLQRVQGSGEHGRGDTAHFGTSEQSRQ
;
A
#
# COMPACT_ATOMS: atom_id res chain seq x y z
N MET A 1 -30.10 -52.17 3.81
CA MET A 1 -29.79 -50.74 4.01
C MET A 1 -28.30 -50.64 4.33
N LYS A 2 -27.47 -50.10 3.42
CA LYS A 2 -26.02 -49.97 3.62
C LYS A 2 -25.75 -48.64 4.31
N ILE A 3 -25.12 -48.68 5.48
CA ILE A 3 -24.74 -47.52 6.28
C ILE A 3 -23.41 -47.02 5.73
N LEU A 4 -23.39 -45.80 5.19
CA LEU A 4 -22.17 -45.15 4.67
C LEU A 4 -21.50 -44.38 5.83
N PRO A 5 -20.19 -44.54 6.08
CA PRO A 5 -19.54 -43.84 7.17
C PRO A 5 -19.32 -42.37 6.77
N LEU A 6 -19.80 -41.46 7.61
CA LEU A 6 -19.58 -40.02 7.49
C LEU A 6 -18.12 -39.72 7.84
N ALA A 7 -17.27 -39.56 6.82
CA ALA A 7 -15.89 -39.11 7.01
C ALA A 7 -15.90 -37.63 7.38
N LEU A 8 -15.59 -37.33 8.63
CA LEU A 8 -15.43 -35.98 9.16
C LEU A 8 -14.10 -35.41 8.65
N PHE A 9 -14.14 -34.61 7.58
CA PHE A 9 -12.97 -33.85 7.11
C PHE A 9 -12.67 -32.74 8.13
N ILE A 10 -11.66 -32.94 8.96
CA ILE A 10 -11.07 -31.88 9.78
C ILE A 10 -10.27 -30.99 8.81
N ILE A 11 -10.84 -29.83 8.44
CA ILE A 11 -10.11 -28.79 7.72
C ILE A 11 -9.20 -28.11 8.74
N PRO A 12 -7.86 -28.22 8.62
CA PRO A 12 -6.97 -27.46 9.48
C PRO A 12 -7.17 -25.97 9.17
N PHE A 13 -7.69 -25.22 10.14
CA PHE A 13 -7.65 -23.76 10.10
C PHE A 13 -6.18 -23.34 10.13
N LEU A 14 -5.66 -22.90 8.98
CA LEU A 14 -4.41 -22.14 8.90
C LEU A 14 -4.66 -20.80 9.60
N ALA A 15 -4.50 -20.77 10.92
CA ALA A 15 -4.52 -19.54 11.69
C ALA A 15 -3.23 -18.78 11.39
N GLY A 16 -3.30 -17.79 10.50
CA GLY A 16 -2.21 -16.86 10.26
C GLY A 16 -2.01 -15.97 11.50
N CYS A 17 -1.02 -16.29 12.33
CA CYS A 17 -0.56 -15.39 13.39
C CYS A 17 0.25 -14.25 12.75
N GLY A 18 -0.43 -13.20 12.29
CA GLY A 18 0.24 -12.03 11.68
C GLY A 18 -0.64 -10.80 11.43
N ALA A 19 -1.90 -10.81 11.90
CA ALA A 19 -2.84 -9.72 11.70
C ALA A 19 -3.11 -8.96 13.02
N ASN A 20 -3.29 -7.64 12.93
CA ASN A 20 -3.79 -6.76 14.01
C ASN A 20 -2.83 -6.58 15.21
N ASN A 21 -1.54 -6.35 14.94
CA ASN A 21 -0.46 -6.12 15.92
C ASN A 21 0.28 -4.78 15.77
N THR A 22 -0.04 -3.97 14.75
CA THR A 22 0.49 -2.62 14.53
C THR A 22 -0.60 -1.57 14.73
N PRO A 23 -0.71 -0.96 15.93
CA PRO A 23 -1.62 0.16 16.16
C PRO A 23 -1.07 1.48 15.60
N PRO A 24 -1.91 2.50 15.42
CA PRO A 24 -1.45 3.87 15.17
C PRO A 24 -0.48 4.35 16.25
N GLN A 25 0.54 5.10 15.84
CA GLN A 25 1.57 5.64 16.74
C GLN A 25 1.05 6.76 17.67
N THR A 26 0.04 7.51 17.23
CA THR A 26 -0.47 8.68 17.97
C THR A 26 -2.00 8.64 18.12
N PRO A 27 -2.55 9.11 19.26
CA PRO A 27 -3.99 9.18 19.46
C PRO A 27 -4.64 10.20 18.51
N ILE A 28 -5.85 9.88 18.05
CA ILE A 28 -6.67 10.76 17.22
C ILE A 28 -7.40 11.77 18.13
N PRO A 29 -7.37 13.07 17.83
CA PRO A 29 -8.07 14.08 18.62
C PRO A 29 -9.59 13.96 18.41
N GLY A 30 -10.35 14.32 19.44
CA GLY A 30 -11.82 14.33 19.41
C GLY A 30 -12.45 13.45 20.50
N GLU A 31 -13.78 13.50 20.59
CA GLU A 31 -14.55 12.66 21.51
C GLU A 31 -14.64 11.21 21.01
N LYS A 32 -14.85 10.27 21.94
CA LYS A 32 -15.12 8.87 21.56
C LYS A 32 -16.43 8.79 20.78
N THR A 33 -16.48 7.88 19.80
CA THR A 33 -17.71 7.58 19.04
C THR A 33 -18.88 7.31 19.96
N SER A 34 -19.91 8.16 19.89
CA SER A 34 -21.12 8.08 20.72
C SER A 34 -21.90 6.79 20.47
N ALA A 35 -22.71 6.36 21.44
CA ALA A 35 -23.55 5.17 21.30
C ALA A 35 -24.52 5.29 20.10
N LYS A 36 -25.05 6.49 19.84
CA LYS A 36 -25.90 6.78 18.69
C LYS A 36 -25.16 6.55 17.37
N LEU A 37 -23.94 7.08 17.23
CA LEU A 37 -23.16 6.92 16.01
C LEU A 37 -22.77 5.46 15.77
N ARG A 38 -22.37 4.72 16.81
CA ARG A 38 -22.10 3.27 16.72
C ARG A 38 -23.30 2.46 16.25
N THR A 39 -24.50 2.83 16.71
CA THR A 39 -25.75 2.17 16.29
C THR A 39 -26.02 2.42 14.81
N LEU A 40 -25.82 3.66 14.33
CA LEU A 40 -25.93 4.00 12.90
C LEU A 40 -24.90 3.25 12.05
N GLU A 41 -23.64 3.18 12.50
CA GLU A 41 -22.58 2.44 11.81
C GLU A 41 -22.92 0.94 11.67
N THR A 42 -23.44 0.33 12.74
CA THR A 42 -23.87 -1.07 12.76
C THR A 42 -25.05 -1.29 11.80
N GLY A 43 -26.05 -0.40 11.83
CA GLY A 43 -27.18 -0.45 10.91
C GLY A 43 -26.75 -0.34 9.44
N ALA A 44 -25.84 0.60 9.14
CA ALA A 44 -25.28 0.77 7.81
C ALA A 44 -24.49 -0.48 7.36
N ALA A 45 -23.71 -1.10 8.25
CA ALA A 45 -23.00 -2.35 7.95
C ALA A 45 -23.93 -3.52 7.66
N ALA A 46 -25.12 -3.56 8.26
CA ALA A 46 -26.09 -4.62 8.02
C ALA A 46 -26.86 -4.47 6.70
N ILE A 47 -27.10 -3.24 6.23
CA ILE A 47 -28.01 -2.98 5.09
C ILE A 47 -27.33 -2.51 3.81
N GLN A 48 -26.12 -1.94 3.89
CA GLN A 48 -25.41 -1.41 2.71
C GLN A 48 -24.41 -2.43 2.19
N SER A 49 -24.48 -2.73 0.89
CA SER A 49 -23.45 -3.50 0.20
C SER A 49 -22.15 -2.70 0.10
N ARG A 50 -20.99 -3.35 0.25
CA ARG A 50 -19.67 -2.70 0.15
C ARG A 50 -18.71 -3.42 -0.82
N PRO A 51 -19.12 -3.71 -2.07
CA PRO A 51 -18.31 -4.55 -2.96
C PRO A 51 -16.84 -4.12 -3.14
N PRO A 52 -16.50 -2.82 -3.24
CA PRO A 52 -15.09 -2.40 -3.34
C PRO A 52 -14.26 -2.71 -2.09
N VAL A 53 -14.87 -2.63 -0.89
CA VAL A 53 -14.19 -2.94 0.37
C VAL A 53 -14.02 -4.45 0.50
N ASP A 54 -15.05 -5.20 0.12
CA ASP A 54 -15.04 -6.67 0.15
C ASP A 54 -14.05 -7.29 -0.86
N ALA A 55 -13.65 -6.53 -1.89
CA ALA A 55 -12.68 -6.96 -2.91
C ALA A 55 -11.21 -6.84 -2.45
N ILE A 56 -10.93 -6.17 -1.33
CA ILE A 56 -9.59 -6.10 -0.74
C ILE A 56 -9.21 -7.49 -0.23
N SER A 57 -8.26 -8.13 -0.91
CA SER A 57 -7.96 -9.56 -0.72
C SER A 57 -6.59 -9.84 -0.10
N THR A 58 -5.68 -8.87 -0.18
CA THR A 58 -4.26 -9.09 0.13
C THR A 58 -3.74 -7.99 1.04
N TYR A 59 -2.99 -8.36 2.06
CA TYR A 59 -2.29 -7.44 2.95
C TYR A 59 -0.78 -7.55 2.71
N LEU A 60 -0.13 -6.41 2.41
CA LEU A 60 1.31 -6.28 2.32
C LEU A 60 1.80 -5.26 3.35
N ASP A 61 3.01 -5.47 3.83
CA ASP A 61 3.70 -4.60 4.76
C ASP A 61 5.06 -4.22 4.16
N GLY A 62 5.29 -2.93 4.00
CA GLY A 62 6.51 -2.39 3.40
C GLY A 62 6.88 -1.04 4.00
N PHE A 63 7.74 -0.30 3.30
CA PHE A 63 8.22 1.00 3.76
C PHE A 63 8.26 1.98 2.61
N HIS A 64 7.97 3.24 2.91
CA HIS A 64 8.11 4.33 1.94
C HIS A 64 9.02 5.41 2.50
N PHE A 65 9.47 6.30 1.63
CA PHE A 65 10.00 7.61 2.00
C PHE A 65 9.47 8.71 1.08
N TYR A 66 9.53 9.97 1.53
CA TYR A 66 9.07 11.10 0.72
C TYR A 66 10.00 11.34 -0.46
N SER A 67 9.46 11.48 -1.67
CA SER A 67 10.25 11.99 -2.79
C SER A 67 10.83 13.36 -2.41
N GLY A 68 12.17 13.47 -2.40
CA GLY A 68 12.90 14.67 -1.97
C GLY A 68 13.33 14.75 -0.51
N ASP A 69 12.85 13.84 0.35
CA ASP A 69 13.19 13.78 1.77
C ASP A 69 13.35 12.32 2.21
N LYS A 70 14.56 11.79 1.96
CA LYS A 70 14.93 10.38 2.21
C LYS A 70 14.95 10.01 3.69
N ASN A 71 14.93 10.99 4.59
CA ASN A 71 14.93 10.76 6.04
C ASN A 71 13.51 10.65 6.61
N GLY A 72 12.51 11.19 5.91
CA GLY A 72 11.12 10.93 6.23
C GLY A 72 10.72 9.54 5.75
N GLN A 73 11.12 8.50 6.49
CA GLN A 73 10.80 7.10 6.21
C GLN A 73 9.65 6.64 7.11
N MET A 74 8.82 5.72 6.62
CA MET A 74 7.70 5.18 7.39
C MET A 74 7.37 3.76 6.93
N GLU A 75 6.83 2.96 7.85
CA GLU A 75 6.14 1.71 7.52
C GLU A 75 4.80 2.03 6.84
N ALA A 76 4.43 1.19 5.88
CA ALA A 76 3.22 1.34 5.08
C ALA A 76 2.50 -0.01 4.99
N HIS A 77 1.21 0.00 5.37
CA HIS A 77 0.36 -1.18 5.40
C HIS A 77 -0.62 -1.16 4.23
N HIS A 78 -0.36 -1.95 3.20
CA HIS A 78 -1.10 -1.96 1.95
C HIS A 78 -2.21 -3.00 1.97
N TYR A 79 -3.43 -2.55 1.78
CA TYR A 79 -4.61 -3.39 1.62
C TYR A 79 -5.02 -3.38 0.15
N VAL A 80 -4.64 -4.45 -0.54
CA VAL A 80 -4.57 -4.53 -2.00
C VAL A 80 -5.80 -5.22 -2.59
N THR A 81 -6.33 -4.61 -3.65
CA THR A 81 -7.28 -5.20 -4.58
C THR A 81 -6.58 -5.47 -5.90
N VAL A 82 -6.67 -6.71 -6.40
CA VAL A 82 -6.20 -7.07 -7.74
C VAL A 82 -7.32 -6.79 -8.74
N LEU A 83 -7.11 -5.83 -9.64
CA LEU A 83 -8.11 -5.48 -10.66
C LEU A 83 -8.01 -6.41 -11.88
N ASN A 84 -6.79 -6.77 -12.26
CA ASN A 84 -6.46 -7.77 -13.27
C ASN A 84 -4.98 -8.18 -13.12
N GLU A 85 -4.46 -9.02 -14.04
CA GLU A 85 -3.07 -9.50 -14.01
C GLU A 85 -2.00 -8.39 -14.11
N ASP A 86 -2.35 -7.21 -14.60
CA ASP A 86 -1.41 -6.11 -14.83
C ASP A 86 -1.64 -4.89 -13.93
N VAL A 87 -2.75 -4.82 -13.20
CA VAL A 87 -3.14 -3.64 -12.41
C VAL A 87 -3.68 -4.06 -11.05
N MET A 88 -3.07 -3.52 -10.01
CA MET A 88 -3.56 -3.59 -8.64
C MET A 88 -3.67 -2.18 -8.07
N GLN A 89 -4.47 -2.05 -7.02
CA GLN A 89 -4.57 -0.82 -6.25
C GLN A 89 -4.57 -1.13 -4.76
N ALA A 90 -3.98 -0.26 -3.96
CA ALA A 90 -3.92 -0.41 -2.52
C ALA A 90 -4.47 0.81 -1.81
N VAL A 91 -5.17 0.56 -0.71
CA VAL A 91 -5.41 1.55 0.33
C VAL A 91 -4.31 1.36 1.38
N ILE A 92 -3.62 2.43 1.75
CA ILE A 92 -2.46 2.36 2.66
C ILE A 92 -2.84 2.92 4.02
N TYR A 93 -2.43 2.23 5.07
CA TYR A 93 -2.66 2.61 6.47
C TYR A 93 -1.35 2.72 7.25
N ASP A 94 -1.41 3.37 8.40
CA ASP A 94 -0.31 3.50 9.38
C ASP A 94 -0.22 2.34 10.38
N GLY A 95 -0.99 1.28 10.13
CA GLY A 95 -1.04 0.09 10.95
C GLY A 95 -1.93 -0.98 10.31
N ASN A 96 -2.02 -2.14 10.95
CA ASN A 96 -2.85 -3.25 10.51
C ASN A 96 -3.99 -3.59 11.48
N THR A 97 -4.26 -2.68 12.43
CA THR A 97 -5.37 -2.81 13.38
C THR A 97 -6.63 -2.13 12.89
N LYS A 98 -7.78 -2.48 13.47
CA LYS A 98 -9.06 -1.81 13.15
C LYS A 98 -9.09 -0.29 13.38
N ASN A 99 -8.12 0.24 14.13
CA ASN A 99 -8.00 1.66 14.43
C ASN A 99 -6.96 2.36 13.53
N ALA A 100 -6.34 1.62 12.60
CA ALA A 100 -5.35 2.17 11.68
C ALA A 100 -5.94 3.33 10.86
N ARG A 101 -5.11 4.33 10.62
CA ARG A 101 -5.46 5.57 9.94
C ARG A 101 -5.11 5.46 8.47
N LEU A 102 -6.02 5.88 7.61
CA LEU A 102 -5.79 5.99 6.18
C LEU A 102 -4.63 6.97 5.91
N MET A 103 -3.56 6.47 5.32
CA MET A 103 -2.39 7.27 4.92
C MET A 103 -2.47 7.69 3.47
N GLY A 104 -2.92 6.83 2.57
CA GLY A 104 -2.84 7.11 1.15
C GLY A 104 -3.32 5.99 0.26
N VAL A 105 -2.93 6.06 -1.00
CA VAL A 105 -3.21 5.05 -2.02
C VAL A 105 -1.96 4.74 -2.83
N GLU A 106 -1.94 3.55 -3.39
CA GLU A 106 -0.96 3.15 -4.38
C GLU A 106 -1.64 2.47 -5.56
N TYR A 107 -1.14 2.77 -6.76
CA TYR A 107 -1.42 2.01 -7.96
C TYR A 107 -0.19 1.20 -8.33
N ILE A 108 -0.39 -0.08 -8.59
CA ILE A 108 0.68 -1.02 -8.95
C ILE A 108 0.40 -1.52 -10.34
N ILE A 109 1.40 -1.41 -11.22
CA ILE A 109 1.28 -1.88 -12.61
C ILE A 109 2.41 -2.83 -12.98
N SER A 110 2.13 -3.73 -13.92
CA SER A 110 3.15 -4.60 -14.50
C SER A 110 4.23 -3.82 -15.25
N GLU A 111 5.40 -4.44 -15.39
CA GLU A 111 6.48 -3.94 -16.25
C GLU A 111 5.99 -3.59 -17.67
N ARG A 112 5.08 -4.41 -18.20
CA ARG A 112 4.51 -4.24 -19.54
C ARG A 112 3.77 -2.92 -19.67
N LEU A 113 2.89 -2.60 -18.71
CA LEU A 113 2.18 -1.31 -18.70
C LEU A 113 3.13 -0.16 -18.40
N PHE A 114 4.05 -0.34 -17.45
CA PHE A 114 5.03 0.70 -17.10
C PHE A 114 5.85 1.17 -18.31
N LYS A 115 6.30 0.23 -19.15
CA LYS A 115 7.04 0.55 -20.40
C LYS A 115 6.27 1.50 -21.32
N THR A 116 4.94 1.44 -21.32
CA THR A 116 4.06 2.28 -22.18
C THR A 116 3.83 3.69 -21.65
N LEU A 117 4.19 3.97 -20.40
CA LEU A 117 3.96 5.28 -19.80
C LEU A 117 4.81 6.38 -20.48
N PRO A 118 4.27 7.60 -20.61
CA PRO A 118 5.05 8.77 -21.01
C PRO A 118 6.27 8.99 -20.08
N PRO A 119 7.39 9.54 -20.59
CA PRO A 119 8.59 9.75 -19.78
C PRO A 119 8.36 10.52 -18.48
N GLU A 120 7.57 11.60 -18.51
CA GLU A 120 7.29 12.40 -17.32
C GLU A 120 6.43 11.66 -16.29
N GLU A 121 5.48 10.82 -16.76
CA GLU A 121 4.66 10.02 -15.86
C GLU A 121 5.53 8.99 -15.13
N LYS A 122 6.49 8.34 -15.81
CA LYS A 122 7.39 7.33 -15.20
C LYS A 122 8.13 7.84 -13.96
N LYS A 123 8.44 9.14 -13.91
CA LYS A 123 9.15 9.77 -12.78
C LYS A 123 8.36 9.71 -11.46
N LEU A 124 7.05 9.51 -11.54
CA LEU A 124 6.16 9.36 -10.38
C LEU A 124 6.14 7.93 -9.81
N TRP A 125 6.89 6.99 -10.40
CA TRP A 125 6.81 5.57 -10.06
C TRP A 125 8.14 5.05 -9.52
N HIS A 126 8.06 4.11 -8.58
CA HIS A 126 9.20 3.36 -8.08
C HIS A 126 9.07 1.87 -8.44
N SER A 127 10.20 1.16 -8.48
CA SER A 127 10.23 -0.29 -8.74
C SER A 127 10.14 -1.09 -7.43
N HIS A 128 9.34 -2.15 -7.38
CA HIS A 128 9.25 -3.02 -6.19
C HIS A 128 10.35 -4.07 -6.08
N GLN A 129 11.23 -4.18 -7.08
CA GLN A 129 12.26 -5.22 -7.17
C GLN A 129 13.07 -5.37 -5.88
N TYR A 130 13.71 -4.28 -5.45
CA TYR A 130 14.59 -4.34 -4.29
C TYR A 130 13.81 -4.63 -3.01
N GLU A 131 12.63 -4.05 -2.84
CA GLU A 131 11.81 -4.23 -1.64
C GLU A 131 11.35 -5.68 -1.48
N VAL A 132 10.96 -6.30 -2.60
CA VAL A 132 10.63 -7.73 -2.64
C VAL A 132 11.87 -8.58 -2.33
N LYS A 133 12.99 -8.33 -3.01
CA LYS A 133 14.20 -9.17 -2.90
C LYS A 133 14.91 -9.02 -1.56
N SER A 134 14.90 -7.83 -0.98
CA SER A 134 15.51 -7.54 0.32
C SER A 134 14.71 -8.07 1.50
N GLY A 135 13.42 -8.39 1.30
CA GLY A 135 12.50 -8.76 2.38
C GLY A 135 11.92 -7.57 3.15
N SER A 136 12.15 -6.33 2.69
CA SER A 136 11.51 -5.16 3.31
C SER A 136 10.00 -5.14 3.02
N LEU A 137 9.56 -5.63 1.86
CA LEU A 137 8.14 -5.87 1.55
C LEU A 137 7.76 -7.32 1.88
N VAL A 138 6.71 -7.55 2.67
CA VAL A 138 6.26 -8.90 3.08
C VAL A 138 4.74 -9.03 3.02
N ALA A 139 4.23 -10.26 3.04
CA ALA A 139 2.80 -10.56 3.18
C ALA A 139 2.52 -11.26 4.54
N PRO A 140 2.34 -10.50 5.63
CA PRO A 140 2.28 -11.08 6.97
C PRO A 140 1.14 -12.08 7.15
N GLY A 141 1.39 -13.13 7.91
CA GLY A 141 0.42 -14.19 8.19
C GLY A 141 0.25 -15.22 7.08
N LEU A 142 0.84 -15.01 5.89
CA LEU A 142 0.91 -16.05 4.86
C LEU A 142 2.04 -17.05 5.16
N PRO A 143 1.83 -18.36 4.88
CA PRO A 143 2.94 -19.30 4.85
C PRO A 143 3.98 -18.89 3.82
N GLN A 144 5.25 -19.14 4.10
CA GLN A 144 6.40 -18.76 3.27
C GLN A 144 6.24 -19.09 1.78
N VAL A 145 5.71 -20.27 1.44
CA VAL A 145 5.49 -20.68 0.03
C VAL A 145 4.47 -19.76 -0.67
N ALA A 146 3.41 -19.36 0.04
CA ALA A 146 2.38 -18.47 -0.49
C ALA A 146 2.89 -17.03 -0.58
N ASP A 147 3.63 -16.54 0.43
CA ASP A 147 4.32 -15.26 0.38
C ASP A 147 5.26 -15.20 -0.83
N LYS A 148 6.15 -16.19 -1.00
CA LYS A 148 7.10 -16.23 -2.12
C LYS A 148 6.40 -16.28 -3.48
N ALA A 149 5.30 -17.03 -3.59
CA ALA A 149 4.50 -17.06 -4.82
C ALA A 149 3.87 -15.70 -5.13
N LEU A 150 3.32 -15.01 -4.13
CA LEU A 150 2.79 -13.65 -4.28
C LEU A 150 3.91 -12.66 -4.66
N MET A 151 5.06 -12.74 -4.01
CA MET A 151 6.22 -11.89 -4.27
C MET A 151 6.78 -12.07 -5.68
N SER A 152 6.69 -13.28 -6.25
CA SER A 152 7.04 -13.51 -7.66
C SER A 152 6.17 -12.72 -8.65
N LYS A 153 4.95 -12.34 -8.24
CA LYS A 153 4.06 -11.48 -9.04
C LYS A 153 4.35 -9.99 -8.86
N ILE A 154 4.98 -9.60 -7.75
CA ILE A 154 5.23 -8.20 -7.38
C ILE A 154 6.64 -7.75 -7.80
N VAL A 155 7.64 -8.64 -7.80
CA VAL A 155 9.06 -8.28 -7.98
C VAL A 155 9.36 -7.45 -9.24
N ASN A 156 8.59 -7.61 -10.33
CA ASN A 156 8.76 -6.86 -11.58
C ASN A 156 7.66 -5.81 -11.82
N THR A 157 7.02 -5.33 -10.75
CA THR A 157 5.97 -4.30 -10.82
C THR A 157 6.48 -2.93 -10.37
N TYR A 158 5.68 -1.90 -10.66
CA TYR A 158 5.98 -0.50 -10.39
C TYR A 158 4.83 0.13 -9.62
N GLY A 159 5.14 0.89 -8.57
CA GLY A 159 4.19 1.55 -7.69
C GLY A 159 4.17 3.07 -7.87
N LYS A 160 2.99 3.68 -7.98
CA LYS A 160 2.79 5.13 -7.80
C LYS A 160 2.00 5.38 -6.53
N THR A 161 2.65 5.99 -5.54
CA THR A 161 2.13 6.11 -4.18
C THR A 161 1.98 7.56 -3.76
N TRP A 162 0.80 7.90 -3.26
CA TRP A 162 0.50 9.22 -2.73
C TRP A 162 -0.03 9.11 -1.31
N HIS A 163 0.66 9.73 -0.36
CA HIS A 163 0.19 9.84 1.02
C HIS A 163 -0.49 11.19 1.26
N THR A 164 -1.67 11.15 1.87
CA THR A 164 -2.47 12.32 2.29
C THR A 164 -2.45 12.54 3.81
N TRP A 165 -1.99 11.55 4.59
CA TRP A 165 -1.75 11.68 6.03
C TRP A 165 -0.34 11.23 6.39
N HIS A 166 0.42 12.16 6.98
CA HIS A 166 1.83 12.00 7.36
C HIS A 166 1.96 11.71 8.86
N THR A 167 1.56 10.50 9.25
CA THR A 167 1.49 10.06 10.66
C THR A 167 2.87 9.94 11.31
N ASP A 168 3.93 9.81 10.52
CA ASP A 168 5.34 9.82 10.91
C ASP A 168 5.81 11.17 11.49
N ARG A 169 5.08 12.27 11.21
CA ARG A 169 5.46 13.63 11.63
C ARG A 169 4.61 14.17 12.77
N ASP A 170 4.14 13.30 13.66
CA ASP A 170 3.27 13.62 14.81
C ASP A 170 1.99 14.38 14.46
N LYS A 171 1.54 14.29 13.20
CA LYS A 171 0.34 14.97 12.74
C LYS A 171 -0.90 14.21 13.21
N THR A 172 -1.61 14.82 14.16
CA THR A 172 -2.85 14.32 14.73
C THR A 172 -4.03 14.32 13.74
N LEU A 173 -3.93 15.08 12.65
CA LEU A 173 -4.90 15.18 11.56
C LEU A 173 -4.20 15.16 10.19
N PRO A 174 -4.88 14.80 9.08
CA PRO A 174 -4.31 14.77 7.73
C PRO A 174 -4.09 16.18 7.15
N MET A 175 -3.15 16.92 7.76
CA MET A 175 -2.84 18.30 7.40
C MET A 175 -1.75 18.35 6.33
N GLY A 176 -2.00 19.05 5.23
CA GLY A 176 -1.01 19.21 4.16
C GLY A 176 -1.63 19.12 2.77
N ILE A 177 -0.77 19.04 1.77
CA ILE A 177 -1.12 18.51 0.46
C ILE A 177 -0.65 17.06 0.38
N PRO A 178 -1.17 16.25 -0.55
CA PRO A 178 -0.63 14.93 -0.80
C PRO A 178 0.86 14.99 -1.14
N ALA A 179 1.61 13.97 -0.70
CA ALA A 179 3.02 13.84 -0.99
C ALA A 179 3.29 12.57 -1.79
N LEU A 180 4.15 12.69 -2.82
CA LEU A 180 4.64 11.55 -3.59
C LEU A 180 5.60 10.74 -2.71
N MET A 181 5.41 9.43 -2.70
CA MET A 181 6.21 8.49 -1.94
C MET A 181 6.99 7.57 -2.87
N MET A 182 8.20 7.19 -2.45
CA MET A 182 9.09 6.32 -3.19
C MET A 182 9.50 5.11 -2.34
N GLY A 183 9.85 4.02 -3.02
CA GLY A 183 10.41 2.81 -2.44
C GLY A 183 11.93 2.75 -2.49
N PHE A 184 12.49 1.85 -1.69
CA PHE A 184 13.94 1.68 -1.53
C PHE A 184 14.51 0.84 -2.67
N THR A 185 15.76 1.13 -3.07
CA THR A 185 16.42 0.51 -4.22
C THR A 185 17.73 -0.18 -3.88
N GLY A 186 18.22 -0.06 -2.65
CA GLY A 186 19.53 -0.60 -2.26
C GLY A 186 19.75 -0.72 -0.76
N ASP A 187 20.75 -1.55 -0.42
CA ASP A 187 21.17 -1.77 0.97
C ASP A 187 21.69 -0.46 1.59
N GLY A 188 21.39 -0.24 2.87
CA GLY A 188 21.80 0.94 3.63
C GLY A 188 20.91 2.18 3.46
N GLN A 189 19.83 2.11 2.67
CA GLN A 189 18.88 3.21 2.52
C GLN A 189 17.78 3.23 3.59
N LEU A 190 17.23 2.07 3.93
CA LEU A 190 16.19 1.91 4.97
C LEU A 190 16.81 1.97 6.37
N ASP A 191 16.18 2.72 7.28
CA ASP A 191 16.58 2.77 8.68
C ASP A 191 16.48 1.37 9.32
N SER A 192 17.63 0.89 9.81
CA SER A 192 17.74 -0.44 10.42
C SER A 192 16.93 -0.57 11.71
N ALA A 193 16.72 0.53 12.45
CA ALA A 193 15.88 0.52 13.65
C ALA A 193 14.40 0.33 13.30
N LEU A 194 13.94 0.99 12.22
CA LEU A 194 12.58 0.87 11.70
C LEU A 194 12.30 -0.56 11.20
N LEU A 195 13.22 -1.12 10.42
CA LEU A 195 13.14 -2.50 9.95
C LEU A 195 13.13 -3.51 11.11
N ALA A 196 14.04 -3.35 12.07
CA ALA A 196 14.12 -4.23 13.23
C ALA A 196 12.87 -4.15 14.11
N ASP A 197 12.22 -2.99 14.19
CA ASP A 197 10.95 -2.84 14.91
C ASP A 197 9.80 -3.58 14.26
N ARG A 198 9.65 -3.46 12.94
CA ARG A 198 8.68 -4.23 12.16
C ARG A 198 8.91 -5.72 12.35
N ASP A 199 10.15 -6.19 12.20
CA ASP A 199 10.51 -7.61 12.33
C ASP A 199 10.14 -8.17 13.71
N ARG A 200 10.39 -7.41 14.79
CA ARG A 200 9.96 -7.78 16.14
C ARG A 200 8.44 -7.85 16.27
N ARG A 201 7.70 -6.87 15.74
CA ARG A 201 6.23 -6.82 15.83
C ARG A 201 5.56 -7.96 15.07
N LEU A 202 6.08 -8.27 13.89
CA LEU A 202 5.53 -9.32 13.02
C LEU A 202 6.09 -10.72 13.32
N GLY A 203 7.16 -10.82 14.10
CA GLY A 203 7.82 -12.09 14.42
C GLY A 203 8.51 -12.73 13.22
N ILE A 204 9.16 -11.91 12.38
CA ILE A 204 9.82 -12.35 11.14
C ILE A 204 11.32 -12.01 11.15
N ASP A 205 12.07 -12.64 10.24
CA ASP A 205 13.50 -12.37 10.01
C ASP A 205 13.69 -11.92 8.55
N THR A 206 13.89 -10.62 8.34
CA THR A 206 14.11 -10.05 7.01
C THR A 206 15.33 -10.66 6.30
N GLN A 207 16.39 -11.03 7.02
CA GLN A 207 17.57 -11.64 6.40
C GLN A 207 17.28 -13.08 5.94
N ALA A 208 16.45 -13.83 6.67
CA ALA A 208 15.97 -15.12 6.20
C ALA A 208 15.11 -14.97 4.94
N ILE A 209 14.17 -14.03 4.94
CA ILE A 209 13.32 -13.73 3.78
C ILE A 209 14.16 -13.31 2.57
N LYS A 210 15.18 -12.45 2.76
CA LYS A 210 16.14 -12.06 1.70
C LYS A 210 16.81 -13.27 1.07
N ARG A 211 17.30 -14.22 1.89
CA ARG A 211 17.93 -15.47 1.41
C ARG A 211 16.94 -16.34 0.63
N GLU A 212 15.72 -16.47 1.12
CA GLU A 212 14.68 -17.30 0.50
C GLU A 212 14.19 -16.78 -0.84
N ARG A 213 14.31 -15.47 -1.08
CA ARG A 213 13.86 -14.79 -2.30
C ARG A 213 15.00 -14.55 -3.31
N GLN A 214 16.21 -15.04 -3.05
CA GLN A 214 17.37 -14.87 -3.95
C GLN A 214 17.14 -15.43 -5.36
N ASP A 215 16.31 -16.46 -5.50
CA ASP A 215 15.96 -17.14 -6.75
C ASP A 215 14.72 -16.55 -7.45
N LEU A 216 14.04 -15.55 -6.88
CA LEU A 216 12.95 -14.87 -7.57
C LEU A 216 13.46 -14.25 -8.88
N PRO A 217 12.78 -14.49 -10.03
CA PRO A 217 13.21 -14.01 -11.33
C PRO A 217 12.97 -12.50 -11.44
N GLU A 218 14.05 -11.73 -11.38
CA GLU A 218 14.02 -10.27 -11.49
C GLU A 218 14.51 -9.82 -12.87
N HIS A 219 13.89 -8.77 -13.41
CA HIS A 219 14.30 -8.12 -14.66
C HIS A 219 15.02 -6.81 -14.35
N PRO A 220 15.95 -6.31 -15.17
CA PRO A 220 16.50 -4.98 -14.98
C PRO A 220 15.40 -3.91 -14.85
N VAL A 221 15.52 -3.04 -13.84
CA VAL A 221 14.56 -1.94 -13.64
C VAL A 221 14.47 -1.09 -14.90
N VAL A 222 13.24 -0.85 -15.36
CA VAL A 222 12.96 -0.07 -16.57
C VAL A 222 13.32 1.39 -16.34
N LYS A 223 14.10 1.96 -17.27
CA LYS A 223 14.52 3.36 -17.25
C LYS A 223 13.33 4.31 -17.07
N GLY A 224 13.49 5.27 -16.15
CA GLY A 224 12.51 6.31 -15.83
C GLY A 224 11.79 6.08 -14.50
N ALA A 225 11.77 4.84 -13.98
CA ALA A 225 11.42 4.59 -12.59
C ALA A 225 12.51 5.10 -11.65
N ASN A 226 12.17 5.28 -10.38
CA ASN A 226 13.11 5.71 -9.33
C ASN A 226 13.84 7.02 -9.68
N ALA A 227 13.16 7.96 -10.34
CA ALA A 227 13.76 9.20 -10.87
C ALA A 227 14.57 10.02 -9.84
N TRP A 228 14.22 9.88 -8.56
CA TRP A 228 14.94 10.46 -7.43
C TRP A 228 16.42 10.03 -7.34
N GLU A 229 16.78 8.84 -7.85
CA GLU A 229 18.17 8.36 -7.89
C GLU A 229 19.04 9.22 -8.81
N GLN A 230 18.43 9.81 -9.84
CA GLN A 230 19.09 10.73 -10.77
C GLN A 230 18.92 12.20 -10.37
N GLY A 231 18.40 12.47 -9.17
CA GLY A 231 18.16 13.82 -8.66
C GLY A 231 16.86 14.47 -9.16
N GLU A 232 16.04 13.74 -9.94
CA GLU A 232 14.73 14.21 -10.38
C GLU A 232 13.69 13.96 -9.28
N VAL A 233 13.60 14.94 -8.37
CA VAL A 233 12.66 14.92 -7.26
C VAL A 233 11.34 15.57 -7.68
N ILE A 234 10.24 14.84 -7.56
CA ILE A 234 8.89 15.34 -7.82
C ILE A 234 8.09 15.42 -6.51
N GLN A 235 7.56 16.60 -6.22
CA GLN A 235 6.55 16.82 -5.17
C GLN A 235 5.51 17.83 -5.63
N LEU A 236 4.29 17.70 -5.10
CA LEU A 236 3.25 18.67 -5.34
C LEU A 236 3.57 20.00 -4.66
N GLN A 237 3.11 21.08 -5.28
CA GLN A 237 3.11 22.41 -4.70
C GLN A 237 1.69 22.97 -4.71
N ARG A 238 1.35 23.75 -3.68
CA ARG A 238 0.07 24.46 -3.66
C ARG A 238 0.08 25.56 -4.72
N VAL A 239 -0.91 25.54 -5.58
CA VAL A 239 -1.15 26.59 -6.59
C VAL A 239 -2.53 27.20 -6.37
N GLN A 240 -2.75 28.40 -6.92
CA GLN A 240 -4.08 29.02 -6.95
C GLN A 240 -4.86 28.52 -8.18
N GLY A 241 -6.16 28.25 -8.01
CA GLY A 241 -7.02 27.77 -9.10
C GLY A 241 -6.98 26.25 -9.32
N SER A 242 -7.40 25.79 -10.49
CA SER A 242 -7.54 24.36 -10.82
C SER A 242 -6.25 23.64 -11.19
N GLY A 243 -5.11 24.34 -11.21
CA GLY A 243 -3.84 23.79 -11.68
C GLY A 243 -3.91 23.24 -13.10
N GLU A 244 -3.05 22.26 -13.40
CA GLU A 244 -2.97 21.57 -14.70
C GLU A 244 -4.18 20.66 -15.01
N HIS A 245 -5.08 20.47 -14.05
CA HIS A 245 -6.26 19.62 -14.21
C HIS A 245 -7.50 20.38 -14.70
N GLY A 246 -7.44 21.72 -14.76
CA GLY A 246 -8.55 22.54 -15.26
C GLY A 246 -8.79 22.31 -16.75
N ARG A 247 -10.02 21.95 -17.12
CA ARG A 247 -10.47 21.82 -18.51
C ARG A 247 -11.81 22.53 -18.72
N GLY A 248 -11.92 23.27 -19.82
CA GLY A 248 -13.14 24.02 -20.15
C GLY A 248 -13.35 25.28 -19.30
N ASP A 249 -14.60 25.72 -19.19
CA ASP A 249 -15.00 26.81 -18.28
C ASP A 249 -15.03 26.29 -16.84
N THR A 250 -14.08 26.74 -16.03
CA THR A 250 -13.95 26.43 -14.60
C THR A 250 -14.42 27.57 -13.70
N ALA A 251 -14.87 28.69 -14.27
CA ALA A 251 -15.37 29.83 -13.52
C ALA A 251 -16.84 29.68 -13.12
N HIS A 252 -17.58 28.78 -13.78
CA HIS A 252 -19.00 28.56 -13.54
C HIS A 252 -19.34 27.07 -13.43
N PHE A 253 -20.33 26.75 -12.60
CA PHE A 253 -20.89 25.40 -12.58
C PHE A 253 -21.68 25.14 -13.86
N GLY A 254 -21.44 23.99 -14.50
CA GLY A 254 -22.14 23.56 -15.70
C GLY A 254 -22.29 22.04 -15.73
N THR A 255 -22.63 21.49 -16.90
CA THR A 255 -22.72 20.03 -17.08
C THR A 255 -21.37 19.40 -16.82
N SER A 256 -21.34 18.41 -15.92
CA SER A 256 -20.14 17.65 -15.56
C SER A 256 -19.52 17.01 -16.81
N GLU A 257 -18.19 16.90 -16.83
CA GLU A 257 -17.49 16.24 -17.94
C GLU A 257 -17.92 14.78 -18.12
N GLN A 258 -18.24 14.09 -17.01
CA GLN A 258 -18.76 12.72 -17.01
C GLN A 258 -20.08 12.58 -17.78
N SER A 259 -20.92 13.62 -17.79
CA SER A 259 -22.22 13.61 -18.48
C SER A 259 -22.14 14.12 -19.93
N ARG A 260 -20.96 14.52 -20.40
CA ARG A 260 -20.75 14.97 -21.80
C ARG A 260 -20.30 13.85 -22.74
N GLN A 261 -20.04 12.66 -22.21
CA GLN A 261 -19.65 11.47 -22.98
C GLN A 261 -20.86 10.69 -23.46
#